data_AF-A0A847BF76-F1
#
_entry.id   AF-A0A847BF76-F1
#
_cell.length_a   1.000
_cell.length_b   1.000
_cell.length_c   1.000
_cell.angle_alpha   90.00
_cell.angle_beta   90.00
_cell.angle_gamma   90.00
#
_symmetry.space_group_name_H-M   'P 1'
#
loop_
_entity.id
_entity.type
_entity.pdbx_description
1 polymer ?
#
loop_
_entity_poly.entity_id
_entity_poly.type
_entity_poly.pdbx_seq_one_letter_code
_entity_poly.pdbx_strand_id
1 'polypeptide(L)'
;CCIQLENQVSDEKQCGHQDGKVTVPHEDFLAKINAVRYAFLELGVDDGVIVARTDSLGAGLTQKIAVTKEPGDLGDQYNSFLDGEYIDSADQIDNGDVVIKAEGKLKKVKRLASGLYQFKEGTGEDRVVLDCITSLQNGADLLWIETEKPHVGQIAHMVNRIRQVVPDAKLVYNNSPSFNWTLNFRQQVFDAWQQEGKDVSAYGRAQLMNAEYDDTELGRLADEWTRNFQRDAAREAGIFHHLITLPTYHTAALSTDNLAKGYFGDEGMLAYVAGVQRREIREGIATVKHQDMAGSNIGDDHKEFFHGDAALKAGGKDNTMNQFG
;
A
#
# COMPACT_ATOMS: atom_id res chain seq x y z
N CYS A 1 -9.88 4.97 14.99
CA CYS A 1 -9.06 6.19 15.15
C CYS A 1 -8.49 6.69 13.82
N CYS A 2 -8.17 5.81 12.86
CA CYS A 2 -7.67 6.20 11.54
C CYS A 2 -8.44 5.43 10.44
N ILE A 3 -8.88 6.11 9.39
CA ILE A 3 -9.59 5.51 8.25
C ILE A 3 -8.88 5.88 6.95
N GLN A 4 -8.53 4.86 6.16
CA GLN A 4 -8.01 5.02 4.80
C GLN A 4 -9.14 4.83 3.79
N LEU A 5 -9.19 5.71 2.79
CA LEU A 5 -10.08 5.61 1.64
C LEU A 5 -9.31 5.93 0.35
N GLU A 6 -9.80 5.46 -0.80
CA GLU A 6 -9.11 5.59 -2.10
C GLU A 6 -10.00 6.22 -3.18
N ASN A 7 -9.37 6.88 -4.16
CA ASN A 7 -10.04 7.55 -5.28
C ASN A 7 -10.37 6.62 -6.46
N GLN A 8 -10.34 5.31 -6.26
CA GLN A 8 -10.74 4.31 -7.26
C GLN A 8 -12.26 4.07 -7.26
N VAL A 9 -12.79 3.66 -8.41
CA VAL A 9 -14.17 3.15 -8.55
C VAL A 9 -14.30 1.80 -7.84
N SER A 10 -15.29 1.64 -6.97
CA SER A 10 -15.52 0.42 -6.17
C SER A 10 -15.87 -0.80 -7.02
N ASP A 11 -16.65 -0.60 -8.07
CA ASP A 11 -17.25 -1.68 -8.87
C ASP A 11 -16.29 -2.19 -9.95
N GLU A 12 -15.25 -1.41 -10.25
CA GLU A 12 -14.12 -1.76 -11.13
C GLU A 12 -12.82 -1.80 -10.32
N LYS A 13 -12.93 -2.15 -9.03
CA LYS A 13 -11.80 -2.18 -8.11
C LYS A 13 -10.84 -3.30 -8.49
N GLN A 14 -9.64 -2.89 -8.86
CA GLN A 14 -8.45 -3.72 -9.03
C GLN A 14 -7.53 -3.53 -7.83
N CYS A 15 -6.66 -4.51 -7.57
CA CYS A 15 -5.57 -4.31 -6.61
C CYS A 15 -4.65 -3.19 -7.08
N GLY A 16 -4.02 -2.45 -6.16
CA GLY A 16 -3.15 -1.30 -6.46
C GLY A 16 -1.99 -1.59 -7.43
N HIS A 17 -1.61 -2.86 -7.59
CA HIS A 17 -0.51 -3.34 -8.42
C HIS A 17 -0.94 -3.92 -9.78
N GLN A 18 -2.22 -3.79 -10.15
CA GLN A 18 -2.77 -4.30 -11.42
C GLN A 18 -2.98 -3.16 -12.42
N ASP A 19 -2.82 -3.47 -13.71
CA ASP A 19 -3.14 -2.54 -14.80
C ASP A 19 -4.65 -2.35 -14.95
N GLY A 20 -5.06 -1.19 -15.46
CA GLY A 20 -6.47 -0.88 -15.73
C GLY A 20 -7.24 -0.26 -14.55
N LYS A 21 -6.55 0.37 -13.59
CA LYS A 21 -7.20 1.11 -12.50
C LYS A 21 -7.99 2.31 -13.04
N VAL A 22 -9.12 2.58 -12.40
CA VAL A 22 -10.11 3.59 -12.82
C VAL A 22 -10.37 4.56 -11.67
N THR A 23 -10.04 5.83 -11.87
CA THR A 23 -10.25 6.87 -10.84
C THR A 23 -11.61 7.54 -10.98
N VAL A 24 -12.06 8.20 -9.91
CA VAL A 24 -13.19 9.13 -9.92
C VAL A 24 -12.70 10.59 -9.90
N PRO A 25 -13.50 11.56 -10.39
CA PRO A 25 -13.24 12.97 -10.19
C PRO A 25 -13.11 13.34 -8.71
N HIS A 26 -12.37 14.42 -8.42
CA HIS A 26 -12.14 14.90 -7.06
C HIS A 26 -13.43 15.11 -6.26
N GLU A 27 -14.49 15.65 -6.86
CA GLU A 27 -15.77 15.89 -6.19
C GLU A 27 -16.34 14.63 -5.51
N ASP A 28 -16.30 13.49 -6.22
CA ASP A 28 -16.75 12.20 -5.69
C ASP A 28 -15.88 11.74 -4.51
N PHE A 29 -14.56 11.92 -4.61
CA PHE A 29 -13.63 11.50 -3.57
C PHE A 29 -13.70 12.40 -2.33
N LEU A 30 -13.82 13.71 -2.52
CA LEU A 30 -13.99 14.68 -1.43
C LEU A 30 -15.31 14.46 -0.68
N ALA A 31 -16.37 14.05 -1.37
CA ALA A 31 -17.61 13.64 -0.71
C ALA A 31 -17.39 12.44 0.24
N LYS A 32 -16.56 11.47 -0.15
CA LYS A 32 -16.18 10.33 0.73
C LYS A 32 -15.35 10.79 1.93
N ILE A 33 -14.40 11.70 1.74
CA ILE A 33 -13.62 12.29 2.85
C ILE A 33 -14.55 12.97 3.86
N ASN A 34 -15.48 13.79 3.37
CA ASN A 34 -16.47 14.46 4.21
C ASN A 34 -17.35 13.47 4.97
N ALA A 35 -17.80 12.38 4.33
CA ALA A 35 -18.60 11.34 4.98
C ALA A 35 -17.84 10.68 6.15
N VAL A 36 -16.56 10.37 5.98
CA VAL A 36 -15.72 9.83 7.05
C VAL A 36 -15.53 10.85 8.17
N ARG A 37 -15.32 12.14 7.84
CA ARG A 37 -15.21 13.21 8.84
C ARG A 37 -16.49 13.34 9.67
N TYR A 38 -17.66 13.31 9.03
CA TYR A 38 -18.94 13.34 9.76
C TYR A 38 -19.09 12.16 10.71
N ALA A 39 -18.70 10.95 10.29
CA ALA A 39 -18.75 9.77 11.16
C ALA A 39 -17.88 9.93 12.42
N PHE A 40 -16.68 10.52 12.28
CA PHE A 40 -15.84 10.82 13.44
C PHE A 40 -16.48 11.85 14.38
N LEU A 41 -17.01 12.94 13.83
CA LEU A 41 -17.67 14.00 14.59
C LEU A 41 -18.91 13.49 15.33
N GLU A 42 -19.75 12.68 14.68
CA GLU A 42 -20.96 12.10 15.27
C GLU A 42 -20.63 11.18 16.46
N LEU A 43 -19.54 10.41 16.37
CA LEU A 43 -19.10 9.50 17.42
C LEU A 43 -18.27 10.18 18.52
N GLY A 44 -18.05 11.50 18.46
CA GLY A 44 -17.25 12.25 19.42
C GLY A 44 -15.75 11.91 19.37
N VAL A 45 -15.25 11.51 18.20
CA VAL A 45 -13.82 11.21 17.97
C VAL A 45 -13.17 12.40 17.25
N ASP A 46 -12.94 13.47 18.00
CA ASP A 46 -12.44 14.75 17.46
C ASP A 46 -11.09 14.60 16.72
N ASP A 47 -10.21 13.72 17.22
CA ASP A 47 -8.88 13.44 16.66
C ASP A 47 -8.87 12.27 15.64
N GLY A 48 -10.00 11.99 15.00
CA GLY A 48 -10.09 10.99 13.93
C GLY A 48 -9.18 11.35 12.74
N VAL A 49 -8.34 10.42 12.32
CA VAL A 49 -7.37 10.60 11.22
C VAL A 49 -7.92 10.03 9.91
N ILE A 50 -7.78 10.77 8.82
CA ILE A 50 -8.18 10.38 7.47
C ILE A 50 -6.93 10.24 6.58
N VAL A 51 -6.72 9.05 6.01
CA VAL A 51 -5.68 8.78 5.01
C VAL A 51 -6.32 8.78 3.62
N ALA A 52 -5.97 9.78 2.80
CA ALA A 52 -6.39 9.85 1.41
C ALA A 52 -5.41 9.09 0.51
N ARG A 53 -5.83 7.94 0.00
CA ARG A 53 -5.08 7.16 -0.98
C ARG A 53 -5.41 7.59 -2.40
N THR A 54 -4.36 7.82 -3.20
CA THR A 54 -4.47 7.94 -4.65
C THR A 54 -3.87 6.74 -5.35
N ASP A 55 -4.61 6.26 -6.36
CA ASP A 55 -4.17 5.23 -7.30
C ASP A 55 -3.79 5.80 -8.67
N SER A 56 -3.77 7.13 -8.81
CA SER A 56 -3.56 7.83 -10.09
C SER A 56 -2.26 7.46 -10.81
N LEU A 57 -1.21 7.07 -10.09
CA LEU A 57 0.08 6.74 -10.69
C LEU A 57 -0.05 5.60 -11.72
N GLY A 58 -0.79 4.55 -11.35
CA GLY A 58 -1.05 3.38 -12.20
C GLY A 58 -2.43 3.38 -12.86
N ALA A 59 -3.24 4.42 -12.65
CA ALA A 59 -4.57 4.54 -13.25
C ALA A 59 -4.49 5.32 -14.57
N GLY A 60 -4.74 4.62 -15.68
CA GLY A 60 -4.86 5.22 -17.01
C GLY A 60 -6.29 5.59 -17.40
N LEU A 61 -7.27 5.31 -16.53
CA LEU A 61 -8.69 5.37 -16.87
C LEU A 61 -9.52 6.18 -15.86
N THR A 62 -10.65 6.70 -16.32
CA THR A 62 -11.72 7.26 -15.49
C THR A 62 -13.10 6.89 -16.02
N GLN A 63 -14.05 6.73 -15.09
CA GLN A 63 -15.44 6.44 -15.41
C GLN A 63 -16.22 7.70 -15.82
N LYS A 64 -15.77 8.89 -15.40
CA LYS A 64 -16.51 10.14 -15.55
C LYS A 64 -15.63 11.25 -16.12
N ILE A 65 -16.23 12.06 -17.00
CA ILE A 65 -15.71 13.40 -17.30
C ILE A 65 -16.20 14.30 -16.15
N ALA A 66 -15.28 15.01 -15.50
CA ALA A 66 -15.61 15.84 -14.35
C ALA A 66 -16.46 17.04 -14.79
N VAL A 67 -17.39 17.45 -13.93
CA VAL A 67 -18.13 18.69 -14.14
C VAL A 67 -17.19 19.86 -13.86
N THR A 68 -17.13 20.82 -14.78
CA THR A 68 -16.41 22.08 -14.63
C THR A 68 -17.36 23.25 -14.80
N LYS A 69 -17.19 24.29 -13.99
CA LYS A 69 -17.97 25.54 -14.02
C LYS A 69 -17.15 26.68 -14.60
N GLU A 70 -15.85 26.70 -14.33
CA GLU A 70 -14.93 27.73 -14.81
C GLU A 70 -13.56 27.14 -15.17
N PRO A 71 -12.85 27.72 -16.15
CA PRO A 71 -11.51 27.28 -16.51
C PRO A 71 -10.56 27.31 -15.31
N GLY A 72 -9.80 26.23 -15.12
CA GLY A 72 -8.86 26.06 -14.03
C GLY A 72 -9.45 25.51 -12.73
N ASP A 73 -10.77 25.27 -12.63
CA ASP A 73 -11.33 24.54 -11.47
C ASP A 73 -10.87 23.07 -11.43
N LEU A 74 -11.14 22.36 -10.34
CA LEU A 74 -10.70 20.96 -10.18
C LEU A 74 -11.25 20.02 -11.26
N GLY A 75 -12.46 20.31 -11.77
CA GLY A 75 -13.06 19.56 -12.85
C GLY A 75 -12.31 19.76 -14.16
N ASP A 76 -11.97 21.01 -14.49
CA ASP A 76 -11.19 21.36 -15.68
C ASP A 76 -9.78 20.77 -15.60
N GLN A 77 -9.11 20.90 -14.45
CA GLN A 77 -7.80 20.30 -14.22
C GLN A 77 -7.82 18.79 -14.38
N TYR A 78 -8.83 18.10 -13.84
CA TYR A 78 -8.99 16.65 -14.02
C TYR A 78 -9.19 16.28 -15.51
N ASN A 79 -10.08 17.01 -16.20
CA ASN A 79 -10.38 16.78 -17.61
C ASN A 79 -9.20 17.13 -18.53
N SER A 80 -8.30 18.02 -18.13
CA SER A 80 -7.11 18.39 -18.89
C SER A 80 -6.15 17.21 -19.13
N PHE A 81 -6.24 16.17 -18.29
CA PHE A 81 -5.46 14.95 -18.41
C PHE A 81 -6.08 13.93 -19.37
N LEU A 82 -7.34 14.09 -19.80
CA LEU A 82 -7.98 13.16 -20.72
C LEU A 82 -7.21 13.09 -22.05
N ASP A 83 -7.05 11.88 -22.58
CA ASP A 83 -6.50 11.67 -23.91
C ASP A 83 -7.58 11.90 -24.97
N GLY A 84 -7.17 12.39 -26.13
CA GLY A 84 -8.07 12.76 -27.21
C GLY A 84 -7.45 13.69 -28.23
N GLU A 85 -8.20 13.91 -29.31
CA GLU A 85 -7.77 14.69 -30.45
C GLU A 85 -8.61 15.95 -30.57
N TYR A 86 -7.95 17.09 -30.79
CA TYR A 86 -8.64 18.32 -31.14
C TYR A 86 -9.18 18.23 -32.56
N ILE A 87 -10.43 18.65 -32.75
CA ILE A 87 -11.15 18.59 -34.03
C ILE A 87 -11.64 19.99 -34.42
N ASP A 88 -11.75 20.21 -35.73
CA ASP A 88 -12.11 21.50 -36.32
C ASP A 88 -13.55 21.51 -36.85
N SER A 89 -14.12 20.35 -37.19
CA SER A 89 -15.50 20.25 -37.68
C SER A 89 -16.23 18.99 -37.19
N ALA A 90 -17.55 19.02 -37.33
CA ALA A 90 -18.42 17.89 -37.01
C ALA A 90 -18.20 16.68 -37.94
N ASP A 91 -17.59 16.87 -39.11
CA ASP A 91 -17.31 15.77 -40.05
C ASP A 91 -16.24 14.80 -39.52
N GLN A 92 -15.51 15.19 -38.46
CA GLN A 92 -14.52 14.35 -37.77
C GLN A 92 -15.11 13.57 -36.58
N ILE A 93 -16.44 13.67 -36.38
CA ILE A 93 -17.18 13.05 -35.28
C ILE A 93 -18.02 11.91 -35.85
N ASP A 94 -17.74 10.69 -35.42
CA ASP A 94 -18.56 9.52 -35.76
C ASP A 94 -19.76 9.41 -34.82
N ASN A 95 -20.81 8.71 -35.26
CA ASN A 95 -21.97 8.46 -34.41
C ASN A 95 -21.57 7.70 -33.13
N GLY A 96 -21.77 8.32 -31.97
CA GLY A 96 -21.43 7.76 -30.65
C GLY A 96 -20.14 8.31 -30.04
N ASP A 97 -19.37 9.11 -30.78
CA ASP A 97 -18.21 9.82 -30.24
C ASP A 97 -18.62 10.83 -29.17
N VAL A 98 -17.75 11.01 -28.17
CA VAL A 98 -17.91 11.99 -27.10
C VAL A 98 -16.90 13.11 -27.31
N VAL A 99 -17.41 14.34 -27.37
CA VAL A 99 -16.60 15.54 -27.58
C VAL A 99 -16.81 16.49 -26.40
N ILE A 100 -15.71 17.03 -25.88
CA ILE A 100 -15.71 18.09 -24.88
C ILE A 100 -15.15 19.37 -25.49
N LYS A 101 -15.47 20.52 -24.89
CA LYS A 101 -14.80 21.78 -25.20
C LYS A 101 -13.65 21.97 -24.21
N ALA A 102 -12.42 22.06 -24.70
CA ALA A 102 -11.22 22.29 -23.90
C ALA A 102 -10.32 23.32 -24.60
N GLU A 103 -9.74 24.26 -23.86
CA GLU A 103 -8.83 25.29 -24.40
C GLU A 103 -9.43 26.07 -25.60
N GLY A 104 -10.75 26.29 -25.58
CA GLY A 104 -11.47 26.97 -26.66
C GLY A 104 -11.72 26.14 -27.92
N LYS A 105 -11.26 24.89 -27.98
CA LYS A 105 -11.43 23.96 -29.11
C LYS A 105 -12.32 22.77 -28.74
N LEU A 106 -12.85 22.09 -29.75
CA LEU A 106 -13.52 20.81 -29.57
C LEU A 106 -12.47 19.71 -29.49
N LYS A 107 -12.60 18.82 -28.51
CA LYS A 107 -11.71 17.68 -28.29
C LYS A 107 -12.53 16.41 -28.23
N LYS A 108 -12.31 15.51 -29.19
CA LYS A 108 -12.84 14.15 -29.16
C LYS A 108 -12.03 13.32 -28.17
N VAL A 109 -12.64 12.88 -27.07
CA VAL A 109 -11.94 12.14 -26.02
C VAL A 109 -11.86 10.65 -26.35
N LYS A 110 -10.73 10.02 -26.04
CA LYS A 110 -10.58 8.57 -26.22
C LYS A 110 -11.44 7.83 -25.22
N ARG A 111 -12.23 6.88 -25.74
CA ARG A 111 -13.16 6.05 -24.96
C ARG A 111 -13.00 4.59 -25.34
N LEU A 112 -12.91 3.72 -24.34
CA LEU A 112 -12.85 2.27 -24.54
C LEU A 112 -14.25 1.70 -24.81
N ALA A 113 -14.30 0.47 -25.35
CA ALA A 113 -15.55 -0.25 -25.55
C ALA A 113 -16.32 -0.52 -24.23
N SER A 114 -15.62 -0.55 -23.10
CA SER A 114 -16.22 -0.61 -21.75
C SER A 114 -16.94 0.68 -21.35
N GLY A 115 -16.77 1.76 -22.13
CA GLY A 115 -17.35 3.07 -21.85
C GLY A 115 -16.45 4.00 -21.03
N LEU A 116 -15.30 3.53 -20.56
CA LEU A 116 -14.32 4.28 -19.78
C LEU A 116 -13.49 5.24 -20.64
N TYR A 117 -13.08 6.36 -20.07
CA TYR A 117 -12.23 7.35 -20.73
C TYR A 117 -10.76 7.14 -20.36
N GLN A 118 -9.87 7.44 -21.30
CA GLN A 118 -8.43 7.31 -21.12
C GLN A 118 -7.79 8.63 -20.73
N PHE A 119 -6.82 8.58 -19.81
CA PHE A 119 -5.88 9.66 -19.58
C PHE A 119 -4.69 9.58 -20.53
N LYS A 120 -4.05 10.72 -20.79
CA LYS A 120 -2.78 10.78 -21.52
C LYS A 120 -1.71 9.98 -20.78
N GLU A 121 -0.91 9.24 -21.53
CA GLU A 121 0.28 8.55 -21.00
C GLU A 121 1.24 9.56 -20.33
N GLY A 122 2.00 9.09 -19.33
CA GLY A 122 2.97 9.92 -18.61
C GLY A 122 2.39 10.95 -17.63
N THR A 123 1.06 11.05 -17.49
CA THR A 123 0.41 12.02 -16.58
C THR A 123 0.19 11.53 -15.15
N GLY A 124 0.63 10.30 -14.83
CA GLY A 124 0.37 9.66 -13.52
C GLY A 124 0.86 10.48 -12.34
N GLU A 125 2.11 10.95 -12.37
CA GLU A 125 2.69 11.75 -11.28
C GLU A 125 2.02 13.11 -11.12
N ASP A 126 1.68 13.78 -12.22
CA ASP A 126 0.99 15.07 -12.19
C ASP A 126 -0.40 14.96 -11.54
N ARG A 127 -1.14 13.90 -11.90
CA ARG A 127 -2.44 13.59 -11.30
C ARG A 127 -2.31 13.23 -9.82
N VAL A 128 -1.30 12.44 -9.44
CA VAL A 128 -1.02 12.13 -8.02
C VAL A 128 -0.78 13.40 -7.21
N VAL A 129 0.05 14.33 -7.72
CA VAL A 129 0.34 15.58 -7.02
C VAL A 129 -0.93 16.41 -6.84
N LEU A 130 -1.77 16.50 -7.89
CA LEU A 130 -3.07 17.18 -7.81
C LEU A 130 -4.00 16.51 -6.79
N ASP A 131 -4.14 15.19 -6.81
CA ASP A 131 -4.98 14.42 -5.90
C ASP A 131 -4.58 14.65 -4.44
N CYS A 132 -3.27 14.60 -4.17
CA CYS A 132 -2.71 14.74 -2.84
C CYS A 132 -2.92 16.16 -2.27
N ILE A 133 -2.58 17.19 -3.04
CA ILE A 133 -2.79 18.59 -2.63
C ILE A 133 -4.28 18.82 -2.36
N THR A 134 -5.14 18.38 -3.29
CA THR A 134 -6.58 18.53 -3.16
C THR A 134 -7.10 17.84 -1.91
N SER A 135 -6.62 16.63 -1.60
CA SER A 135 -7.06 15.87 -0.43
C SER A 135 -6.71 16.59 0.88
N LEU A 136 -5.47 17.06 1.03
CA LEU A 136 -5.02 17.76 2.24
C LEU A 136 -5.73 19.11 2.42
N GLN A 137 -5.99 19.83 1.33
CA GLN A 137 -6.76 21.09 1.37
C GLN A 137 -8.24 20.90 1.72
N ASN A 138 -8.75 19.67 1.67
CA ASN A 138 -10.17 19.35 1.85
C ASN A 138 -10.42 18.27 2.92
N GLY A 139 -9.57 18.19 3.94
CA GLY A 139 -9.88 17.50 5.20
C GLY A 139 -9.22 16.13 5.41
N ALA A 140 -8.36 15.68 4.50
CA ALA A 140 -7.45 14.56 4.78
C ALA A 140 -6.29 14.98 5.68
N ASP A 141 -5.84 14.06 6.53
CA ASP A 141 -4.74 14.29 7.49
C ASP A 141 -3.42 13.70 7.00
N LEU A 142 -3.50 12.60 6.24
CA LEU A 142 -2.36 11.85 5.71
C LEU A 142 -2.61 11.47 4.25
N LEU A 143 -1.53 11.25 3.51
CA LEU A 143 -1.57 10.80 2.13
C LEU A 143 -1.09 9.36 2.01
N TRP A 144 -1.63 8.63 1.04
CA TRP A 144 -1.07 7.36 0.57
C TRP A 144 -0.97 7.44 -0.95
N ILE A 145 0.24 7.23 -1.50
CA ILE A 145 0.44 7.13 -2.95
C ILE A 145 0.75 5.68 -3.27
N GLU A 146 -0.13 4.99 -4.01
CA GLU A 146 0.14 3.62 -4.44
C GLU A 146 1.20 3.63 -5.55
N THR A 147 2.34 2.96 -5.34
CA THR A 147 3.46 2.90 -6.29
C THR A 147 3.62 1.52 -6.90
N GLU A 148 4.24 1.46 -8.07
CA GLU A 148 4.51 0.21 -8.80
C GLU A 148 5.82 -0.48 -8.36
N LYS A 149 6.68 0.24 -7.63
CA LYS A 149 7.98 -0.25 -7.15
C LYS A 149 8.42 0.45 -5.84
N PRO A 150 9.32 -0.16 -5.04
CA PRO A 150 9.91 0.47 -3.87
C PRO A 150 11.11 1.34 -4.26
N HIS A 151 10.88 2.62 -4.55
CA HIS A 151 11.94 3.53 -5.00
C HIS A 151 11.88 4.89 -4.29
N VAL A 152 12.86 5.16 -3.41
CA VAL A 152 12.91 6.38 -2.58
C VAL A 152 12.87 7.66 -3.41
N GLY A 153 13.67 7.72 -4.48
CA GLY A 153 13.73 8.91 -5.35
C GLY A 153 12.40 9.26 -6.03
N GLN A 154 11.63 8.27 -6.49
CA GLN A 154 10.35 8.46 -7.16
C GLN A 154 9.32 9.02 -6.19
N ILE A 155 9.19 8.42 -5.01
CA ILE A 155 8.24 8.91 -4.00
C ILE A 155 8.67 10.28 -3.48
N ALA A 156 9.97 10.51 -3.24
CA ALA A 156 10.48 11.81 -2.84
C ALA A 156 10.20 12.90 -3.90
N HIS A 157 10.33 12.59 -5.19
CA HIS A 157 10.01 13.52 -6.27
C HIS A 157 8.56 14.03 -6.17
N MET A 158 7.59 13.12 -6.06
CA MET A 158 6.17 13.48 -5.92
C MET A 158 5.89 14.25 -4.62
N VAL A 159 6.44 13.79 -3.49
CA VAL A 159 6.22 14.45 -2.19
C VAL A 159 6.83 15.85 -2.15
N ASN A 160 7.99 16.06 -2.76
CA ASN A 160 8.60 17.38 -2.83
C ASN A 160 7.73 18.37 -3.62
N ARG A 161 7.07 17.92 -4.69
CA ARG A 161 6.09 18.74 -5.43
C ARG A 161 4.85 19.06 -4.58
N ILE A 162 4.33 18.10 -3.82
CA ILE A 162 3.21 18.32 -2.89
C ILE A 162 3.60 19.33 -1.81
N ARG A 163 4.79 19.19 -1.22
CA ARG A 163 5.30 20.05 -0.15
C ARG A 163 5.62 21.48 -0.57
N GLN A 164 5.75 21.76 -1.87
CA GLN A 164 5.78 23.14 -2.36
C GLN A 164 4.46 23.88 -2.07
N VAL A 165 3.35 23.16 -1.95
CA VAL A 165 2.02 23.71 -1.67
C VAL A 165 1.55 23.42 -0.24
N VAL A 166 1.80 22.21 0.28
CA VAL A 166 1.44 21.78 1.64
C VAL A 166 2.71 21.29 2.37
N PRO A 167 3.51 22.21 2.97
CA PRO A 167 4.86 21.91 3.44
C PRO A 167 4.99 20.79 4.49
N ASP A 168 3.95 20.59 5.29
CA ASP A 168 3.89 19.61 6.36
C ASP A 168 3.20 18.29 5.95
N ALA A 169 2.94 18.09 4.65
CA ALA A 169 2.39 16.86 4.11
C ALA A 169 3.18 15.63 4.59
N LYS A 170 2.45 14.62 5.06
CA LYS A 170 2.97 13.35 5.59
C LYS A 170 2.37 12.19 4.84
N LEU A 171 3.18 11.15 4.62
CA LEU A 171 2.76 9.96 3.90
C LEU A 171 2.66 8.72 4.78
N VAL A 172 1.66 7.90 4.49
CA VAL A 172 1.61 6.47 4.76
C VAL A 172 2.16 5.75 3.53
N TYR A 173 3.12 4.84 3.71
CA TYR A 173 3.73 4.12 2.60
C TYR A 173 3.56 2.60 2.76
N ASN A 174 3.04 1.99 1.70
CA ASN A 174 2.92 0.54 1.58
C ASN A 174 4.25 -0.06 1.08
N ASN A 175 4.96 -0.72 1.99
CA ASN A 175 6.09 -1.58 1.66
C ASN A 175 5.53 -2.91 1.12
N SER A 176 5.00 -2.86 -0.10
CA SER A 176 4.15 -3.93 -0.63
C SER A 176 4.86 -5.28 -0.69
N PRO A 177 4.23 -6.37 -0.21
CA PRO A 177 4.74 -7.72 -0.40
C PRO A 177 4.60 -8.20 -1.86
N SER A 178 3.86 -7.47 -2.71
CA SER A 178 3.77 -7.75 -4.14
C SER A 178 5.01 -7.29 -4.92
N PHE A 179 5.88 -6.47 -4.31
CA PHE A 179 7.16 -6.11 -4.92
C PHE A 179 8.16 -7.28 -4.81
N ASN A 180 8.90 -7.54 -5.88
CA ASN A 180 10.13 -8.32 -5.77
C ASN A 180 11.25 -7.39 -5.25
N TRP A 181 11.42 -7.35 -3.93
CA TRP A 181 12.35 -6.45 -3.25
C TRP A 181 13.80 -6.63 -3.73
N THR A 182 14.32 -7.85 -3.70
CA THR A 182 15.70 -8.15 -4.11
C THR A 182 15.97 -7.71 -5.55
N LEU A 183 15.09 -8.06 -6.49
CA LEU A 183 15.27 -7.68 -7.89
C LEU A 183 15.22 -6.15 -8.07
N ASN A 184 14.28 -5.47 -7.42
CA ASN A 184 14.16 -4.01 -7.50
C ASN A 184 15.42 -3.32 -6.96
N PHE A 185 15.91 -3.70 -5.79
CA PHE A 185 17.10 -3.04 -5.21
C PHE A 185 18.39 -3.39 -5.95
N ARG A 186 18.55 -4.63 -6.44
CA ARG A 186 19.70 -5.00 -7.28
C ARG A 186 19.70 -4.24 -8.60
N GLN A 187 18.54 -4.06 -9.24
CA GLN A 187 18.44 -3.22 -10.44
C GLN A 187 18.75 -1.75 -10.14
N GLN A 188 18.26 -1.20 -9.03
CA GLN A 188 18.56 0.17 -8.62
C GLN A 188 20.07 0.38 -8.37
N VAL A 189 20.74 -0.55 -7.69
CA VAL A 189 22.19 -0.50 -7.49
C VAL A 189 22.94 -0.64 -8.81
N PHE A 190 22.54 -1.59 -9.67
CA PHE A 190 23.12 -1.78 -11.00
C PHE A 190 23.06 -0.48 -11.82
N ASP A 191 21.87 0.11 -11.90
CA ASP A 191 21.63 1.32 -12.70
C ASP A 191 22.39 2.52 -12.12
N ALA A 192 22.49 2.64 -10.78
CA ALA A 192 23.29 3.67 -10.12
C ALA A 192 24.80 3.52 -10.40
N TRP A 193 25.34 2.30 -10.30
CA TRP A 193 26.74 2.02 -10.63
C TRP A 193 27.06 2.30 -12.09
N GLN A 194 26.15 1.97 -13.00
CA GLN A 194 26.30 2.27 -14.42
C GLN A 194 26.36 3.79 -14.66
N GLN A 195 25.52 4.57 -13.98
CA GLN A 195 25.55 6.04 -14.05
C GLN A 195 26.82 6.63 -13.43
N GLU A 196 27.36 6.02 -12.38
CA GLU A 196 28.64 6.38 -11.75
C GLU A 196 29.87 5.95 -12.58
N GLY A 197 29.69 5.19 -13.67
CA GLY A 197 30.77 4.68 -14.51
C GLY A 197 31.55 3.51 -13.91
N LYS A 198 30.98 2.80 -12.92
CA LYS A 198 31.55 1.55 -12.39
C LYS A 198 31.38 0.40 -13.38
N ASP A 199 32.31 -0.53 -13.39
CA ASP A 199 32.23 -1.73 -14.22
C ASP A 199 31.14 -2.68 -13.69
N VAL A 200 30.10 -2.88 -14.49
CA VAL A 200 28.97 -3.78 -14.21
C VAL A 200 28.95 -5.00 -15.13
N SER A 201 30.00 -5.23 -15.93
CA SER A 201 30.05 -6.29 -16.94
C SER A 201 29.92 -7.71 -16.37
N ALA A 202 30.28 -7.90 -15.10
CA ALA A 202 30.12 -9.15 -14.36
C ALA A 202 28.65 -9.47 -13.98
N TYR A 203 27.73 -8.50 -14.13
CA TYR A 203 26.34 -8.63 -13.71
C TYR A 203 25.40 -8.65 -14.91
N GLY A 204 24.69 -9.76 -15.11
CA GLY A 204 23.62 -9.84 -16.09
C GLY A 204 22.36 -9.15 -15.57
N ARG A 205 21.99 -7.98 -16.10
CA ARG A 205 20.84 -7.19 -15.60
C ARG A 205 19.53 -7.99 -15.51
N ALA A 206 19.28 -8.90 -16.47
CA ALA A 206 18.10 -9.76 -16.48
C ALA A 206 18.17 -10.94 -15.47
N GLN A 207 19.36 -11.24 -14.95
CA GLN A 207 19.64 -12.37 -14.06
C GLN A 207 19.90 -11.92 -12.60
N LEU A 208 19.68 -10.64 -12.28
CA LEU A 208 20.00 -10.09 -10.96
C LEU A 208 19.26 -10.76 -9.79
N MET A 209 18.20 -11.54 -10.03
CA MET A 209 17.53 -12.33 -8.98
C MET A 209 18.30 -13.62 -8.60
N ASN A 210 19.32 -14.02 -9.37
CA ASN A 210 20.04 -15.27 -9.15
C ASN A 210 20.80 -15.27 -7.81
N ALA A 211 20.81 -16.42 -7.14
CA ALA A 211 21.50 -16.65 -5.87
C ALA A 211 23.02 -16.49 -6.00
N GLU A 212 23.59 -16.66 -7.20
CA GLU A 212 25.01 -16.40 -7.45
C GLU A 212 25.44 -14.96 -7.11
N TYR A 213 24.49 -14.02 -7.09
CA TYR A 213 24.74 -12.62 -6.76
C TYR A 213 24.60 -12.28 -5.27
N ASP A 214 24.16 -13.21 -4.41
CA ASP A 214 23.87 -12.96 -2.98
C ASP A 214 25.08 -12.39 -2.23
N ASP A 215 26.27 -12.95 -2.47
CA ASP A 215 27.51 -12.57 -1.78
C ASP A 215 28.37 -11.56 -2.55
N THR A 216 27.89 -11.07 -3.70
CA THR A 216 28.61 -10.06 -4.48
C THR A 216 28.51 -8.68 -3.84
N GLU A 217 29.40 -7.77 -4.24
CA GLU A 217 29.36 -6.38 -3.77
C GLU A 217 28.02 -5.71 -4.10
N LEU A 218 27.48 -5.97 -5.30
CA LEU A 218 26.16 -5.48 -5.72
C LEU A 218 25.04 -6.06 -4.84
N GLY A 219 25.08 -7.37 -4.59
CA GLY A 219 24.08 -8.05 -3.74
C GLY A 219 24.06 -7.50 -2.32
N ARG A 220 25.22 -7.38 -1.68
CA ARG A 220 25.35 -6.84 -0.32
C ARG A 220 24.92 -5.38 -0.22
N LEU A 221 25.25 -4.55 -1.22
CA LEU A 221 24.81 -3.16 -1.26
C LEU A 221 23.30 -3.05 -1.46
N ALA A 222 22.70 -3.89 -2.31
CA ALA A 222 21.25 -3.95 -2.49
C ALA A 222 20.51 -4.36 -1.19
N ASP A 223 21.06 -5.30 -0.43
CA ASP A 223 20.54 -5.68 0.89
C ASP A 223 20.68 -4.55 1.91
N GLU A 224 21.78 -3.79 1.86
CA GLU A 224 21.94 -2.59 2.68
C GLU A 224 20.91 -1.51 2.34
N TRP A 225 20.64 -1.26 1.06
CA TRP A 225 19.60 -0.33 0.61
C TRP A 225 18.22 -0.80 1.04
N THR A 226 17.94 -2.10 0.92
CA THR A 226 16.70 -2.73 1.39
C THR A 226 16.52 -2.52 2.90
N ARG A 227 17.57 -2.79 3.69
CA ARG A 227 17.58 -2.59 5.15
C ARG A 227 17.32 -1.13 5.53
N ASN A 228 17.88 -0.20 4.76
CA ASN A 228 17.78 1.23 5.04
C ASN A 228 16.52 1.89 4.44
N PHE A 229 15.75 1.17 3.61
CA PHE A 229 14.65 1.74 2.82
C PHE A 229 13.69 2.59 3.66
N GLN A 230 13.18 2.06 4.78
CA GLN A 230 12.21 2.80 5.60
C GLN A 230 12.82 4.08 6.19
N ARG A 231 14.05 4.00 6.71
CA ARG A 231 14.76 5.14 7.29
C ARG A 231 14.99 6.22 6.24
N ASP A 232 15.50 5.83 5.08
CA ASP A 232 15.87 6.77 4.03
C ASP A 232 14.61 7.36 3.38
N ALA A 233 13.56 6.56 3.18
CA ALA A 233 12.29 7.06 2.62
C ALA A 233 11.55 8.00 3.61
N ALA A 234 11.63 7.76 4.92
CA ALA A 234 11.12 8.70 5.92
C ALA A 234 11.86 10.05 5.87
N ARG A 235 13.20 10.01 5.73
CA ARG A 235 14.04 11.21 5.66
C ARG A 235 13.83 12.00 4.37
N GLU A 236 13.90 11.33 3.22
CA GLU A 236 13.90 11.98 1.90
C GLU A 236 12.49 12.27 1.36
N ALA A 237 11.49 11.46 1.72
CA ALA A 237 10.13 11.54 1.17
C ALA A 237 9.07 11.83 2.23
N GLY A 238 9.45 12.13 3.48
CA GLY A 238 8.47 12.54 4.50
C GLY A 238 7.46 11.45 4.88
N ILE A 239 7.83 10.18 4.71
CA ILE A 239 6.98 9.07 5.10
C ILE A 239 6.92 9.01 6.63
N PHE A 240 5.70 9.18 7.15
CA PHE A 240 5.40 9.15 8.57
C PHE A 240 5.11 7.72 9.07
N HIS A 241 4.46 6.91 8.24
CA HIS A 241 4.07 5.55 8.62
C HIS A 241 4.44 4.54 7.53
N HIS A 242 5.15 3.49 7.91
CA HIS A 242 5.46 2.34 7.05
C HIS A 242 4.60 1.16 7.47
N LEU A 243 3.95 0.52 6.50
CA LEU A 243 3.22 -0.73 6.69
C LEU A 243 3.59 -1.75 5.62
N ILE A 244 3.31 -3.02 5.90
CA ILE A 244 3.23 -4.07 4.89
C ILE A 244 1.76 -4.51 4.92
N THR A 245 1.08 -4.53 3.78
CA THR A 245 -0.38 -4.76 3.72
C THR A 245 -0.81 -6.15 4.19
N LEU A 246 -0.14 -7.20 3.71
CA LEU A 246 -0.50 -8.60 3.97
C LEU A 246 0.68 -9.49 4.40
N PRO A 247 1.56 -9.04 5.34
CA PRO A 247 2.71 -9.83 5.77
C PRO A 247 2.27 -11.13 6.45
N THR A 248 1.20 -11.07 7.23
CA THR A 248 0.67 -12.21 8.00
C THR A 248 0.01 -13.27 7.13
N TYR A 249 -0.50 -12.91 5.95
CA TYR A 249 -0.94 -13.89 4.97
C TYR A 249 0.24 -14.79 4.54
N HIS A 250 1.36 -14.18 4.17
CA HIS A 250 2.56 -14.91 3.76
C HIS A 250 3.19 -15.69 4.91
N THR A 251 3.31 -15.12 6.11
CA THR A 251 3.94 -15.81 7.24
C THR A 251 3.08 -16.95 7.78
N ALA A 252 1.75 -16.82 7.79
CA ALA A 252 0.85 -17.92 8.15
C ALA A 252 0.93 -19.08 7.14
N ALA A 253 0.91 -18.77 5.83
CA ALA A 253 1.03 -19.78 4.78
C ALA A 253 2.38 -20.50 4.83
N LEU A 254 3.49 -19.75 4.92
CA LEU A 254 4.84 -20.30 4.95
C LEU A 254 5.12 -21.14 6.20
N SER A 255 4.72 -20.66 7.38
CA SER A 255 4.91 -21.41 8.63
C SER A 255 4.10 -22.70 8.64
N THR A 256 2.87 -22.68 8.12
CA THR A 256 2.01 -23.87 7.98
C THR A 256 2.63 -24.88 7.01
N ASP A 257 3.09 -24.42 5.84
CA ASP A 257 3.73 -25.27 4.83
C ASP A 257 5.00 -25.94 5.37
N ASN A 258 5.89 -25.17 6.02
CA ASN A 258 7.12 -25.70 6.61
C ASN A 258 6.84 -26.75 7.70
N LEU A 259 5.86 -26.49 8.58
CA LEU A 259 5.49 -27.44 9.63
C LEU A 259 4.86 -28.70 9.05
N ALA A 260 3.92 -28.57 8.10
CA ALA A 260 3.24 -29.70 7.50
C ALA A 260 4.21 -30.61 6.74
N LYS A 261 5.18 -30.03 6.01
CA LYS A 261 6.23 -30.76 5.30
C LYS A 261 7.08 -31.63 6.22
N GLY A 262 7.53 -31.09 7.36
CA GLY A 262 8.30 -31.88 8.33
C GLY A 262 7.44 -32.88 9.09
N TYR A 263 6.27 -32.45 9.58
CA TYR A 263 5.42 -33.25 10.46
C TYR A 263 4.81 -34.48 9.77
N PHE A 264 4.34 -34.33 8.53
CA PHE A 264 3.82 -35.44 7.73
C PHE A 264 4.90 -36.10 6.85
N GLY A 265 6.12 -35.55 6.84
CA GLY A 265 7.30 -36.18 6.27
C GLY A 265 8.01 -37.08 7.29
N ASP A 266 9.32 -37.26 7.12
CA ASP A 266 10.11 -38.19 7.93
C ASP A 266 10.42 -37.68 9.36
N GLU A 267 10.20 -36.39 9.64
CA GLU A 267 10.55 -35.80 10.94
C GLU A 267 9.48 -36.04 12.03
N GLY A 268 8.21 -36.21 11.65
CA GLY A 268 7.11 -36.40 12.60
C GLY A 268 7.03 -35.29 13.66
N MET A 269 6.85 -35.67 14.92
CA MET A 269 6.81 -34.73 16.06
C MET A 269 8.07 -33.86 16.20
N LEU A 270 9.22 -34.28 15.65
CA LEU A 270 10.45 -33.50 15.73
C LEU A 270 10.31 -32.16 15.00
N ALA A 271 9.55 -32.10 13.89
CA ALA A 271 9.28 -30.86 13.16
C ALA A 271 8.64 -29.80 14.05
N TYR A 272 7.62 -30.18 14.84
CA TYR A 272 6.97 -29.29 15.80
C TYR A 272 7.90 -28.91 16.95
N VAL A 273 8.58 -29.90 17.56
CA VAL A 273 9.44 -29.66 18.73
C VAL A 273 10.62 -28.76 18.36
N ALA A 274 11.28 -29.00 17.23
CA ALA A 274 12.45 -28.24 16.79
C ALA A 274 12.06 -26.88 16.17
N GLY A 275 11.06 -26.86 15.28
CA GLY A 275 10.68 -25.68 14.52
C GLY A 275 9.79 -24.68 15.27
N VAL A 276 9.03 -25.14 16.27
CA VAL A 276 8.07 -24.31 17.02
C VAL A 276 8.41 -24.29 18.52
N GLN A 277 8.20 -25.40 19.22
CA GLN A 277 8.16 -25.39 20.69
C GLN A 277 9.50 -24.99 21.33
N ARG A 278 10.63 -25.54 20.87
CA ARG A 278 11.96 -25.15 21.37
C ARG A 278 12.27 -23.69 21.09
N ARG A 279 11.79 -23.15 19.97
CA ARG A 279 11.98 -21.73 19.62
C ARG A 279 11.16 -20.84 20.52
N GLU A 280 9.87 -21.10 20.69
CA GLU A 280 9.00 -20.33 21.60
C GLU A 280 9.58 -20.30 23.02
N ILE A 281 10.03 -21.43 23.55
CA ILE A 281 10.63 -21.51 24.89
C ILE A 281 11.92 -20.68 24.99
N ARG A 282 12.82 -20.80 24.01
CA ARG A 282 14.14 -20.12 24.04
C ARG A 282 14.04 -18.63 23.76
N GLU A 283 13.09 -18.22 22.93
CA GLU A 283 12.83 -16.83 22.55
C GLU A 283 11.85 -16.15 23.52
N GLY A 284 11.27 -16.88 24.48
CA GLY A 284 10.38 -16.34 25.51
C GLY A 284 8.99 -15.96 24.98
N ILE A 285 8.49 -16.67 23.96
CA ILE A 285 7.20 -16.38 23.34
C ILE A 285 6.07 -16.96 24.20
N ALA A 286 5.17 -16.09 24.66
CA ALA A 286 4.10 -16.45 25.61
C ALA A 286 3.08 -17.48 25.08
N THR A 287 2.97 -17.65 23.76
CA THR A 287 2.04 -18.59 23.12
C THR A 287 2.32 -20.05 23.46
N VAL A 288 3.52 -20.40 23.97
CA VAL A 288 3.77 -21.75 24.49
C VAL A 288 2.82 -22.10 25.64
N LYS A 289 2.41 -21.10 26.43
CA LYS A 289 1.34 -21.17 27.44
C LYS A 289 0.01 -20.68 26.84
N HIS A 290 -0.45 -21.35 25.79
CA HIS A 290 -1.62 -20.92 25.02
C HIS A 290 -2.94 -20.86 25.83
N GLN A 291 -3.07 -21.60 26.93
CA GLN A 291 -4.25 -21.50 27.80
C GLN A 291 -4.28 -20.15 28.53
N ASP A 292 -3.16 -19.71 29.10
CA ASP A 292 -3.00 -18.37 29.69
C ASP A 292 -3.34 -17.28 28.67
N MET A 293 -2.77 -17.40 27.46
CA MET A 293 -3.00 -16.45 26.37
C MET A 293 -4.46 -16.45 25.88
N ALA A 294 -5.18 -17.56 26.03
CA ALA A 294 -6.61 -17.65 25.75
C ALA A 294 -7.48 -17.12 26.92
N GLY A 295 -6.86 -16.65 28.01
CA GLY A 295 -7.55 -16.02 29.14
C GLY A 295 -8.03 -16.98 30.22
N SER A 296 -7.48 -18.20 30.32
CA SER A 296 -7.87 -19.15 31.37
C SER A 296 -7.74 -18.56 32.78
N ASN A 297 -6.69 -17.77 33.01
CA ASN A 297 -6.41 -17.19 34.32
C ASN A 297 -7.39 -16.08 34.67
N ILE A 298 -7.78 -15.24 33.71
CA ILE A 298 -8.83 -14.23 33.89
C ILE A 298 -10.15 -14.91 34.24
N GLY A 299 -10.45 -16.03 33.58
CA GLY A 299 -11.62 -16.85 33.88
C GLY A 299 -11.60 -17.40 35.30
N ASP A 300 -10.45 -17.89 35.77
CA ASP A 300 -10.29 -18.42 37.13
C ASP A 300 -10.36 -17.33 38.20
N ASP A 301 -9.74 -16.17 37.98
CA ASP A 301 -9.83 -15.00 38.88
C ASP A 301 -11.28 -14.51 39.00
N HIS A 302 -12.01 -14.47 37.88
CA HIS A 302 -13.43 -14.10 37.88
C HIS A 302 -14.25 -15.10 38.69
N LYS A 303 -14.08 -16.41 38.47
CA LYS A 303 -14.81 -17.43 39.24
C LYS A 303 -14.50 -17.35 40.73
N GLU A 304 -13.23 -17.15 41.08
CA GLU A 304 -12.81 -17.00 42.48
C GLU A 304 -13.44 -15.77 43.13
N PHE A 305 -13.50 -14.64 42.42
CA PHE A 305 -14.14 -13.43 42.93
C PHE A 305 -15.63 -13.64 43.27
N PHE A 306 -16.38 -14.37 42.44
CA PHE A 306 -17.83 -14.56 42.63
C PHE A 306 -18.21 -15.79 43.46
N HIS A 307 -17.42 -16.87 43.41
CA HIS A 307 -17.75 -18.13 44.05
C HIS A 307 -16.86 -18.49 45.24
N GLY A 308 -15.79 -17.71 45.50
CA GLY A 308 -14.85 -17.97 46.58
C GLY A 308 -14.34 -19.42 46.54
N ASP A 309 -14.42 -20.11 47.68
CA ASP A 309 -13.96 -21.50 47.82
C ASP A 309 -14.71 -22.51 46.94
N ALA A 310 -15.88 -22.16 46.39
CA ALA A 310 -16.65 -23.01 45.48
C ALA A 310 -16.22 -22.85 44.00
N ALA A 311 -15.24 -22.00 43.70
CA ALA A 311 -14.78 -21.75 42.34
C ALA A 311 -14.11 -22.98 41.72
N LEU A 312 -14.64 -23.45 40.59
CA LEU A 312 -14.04 -24.55 39.81
C LEU A 312 -13.02 -23.99 38.81
N LYS A 313 -11.75 -23.99 39.21
CA LYS A 313 -10.62 -23.44 38.45
C LYS A 313 -10.14 -24.40 37.35
N ALA A 314 -9.64 -23.85 36.25
CA ALA A 314 -8.94 -24.58 35.19
C ALA A 314 -7.46 -24.85 35.56
N GLY A 315 -6.89 -24.08 36.49
CA GLY A 315 -5.61 -24.35 37.13
C GLY A 315 -5.59 -25.63 37.98
N GLY A 316 -4.40 -26.19 38.21
CA GLY A 316 -4.24 -27.39 39.05
C GLY A 316 -2.89 -28.08 38.89
N LYS A 317 -2.63 -29.10 39.71
CA LYS A 317 -1.36 -29.87 39.70
C LYS A 317 -1.05 -30.48 38.33
N ASP A 318 -2.08 -30.96 37.63
CA ASP A 318 -1.96 -31.63 36.33
C ASP A 318 -2.12 -30.65 35.14
N ASN A 319 -2.11 -29.34 35.40
CA ASN A 319 -2.15 -28.35 34.34
C ASN A 319 -0.88 -28.45 33.47
N THR A 320 -1.07 -28.59 32.16
CA THR A 320 0.02 -28.77 31.18
C THR A 320 0.98 -27.60 31.15
N MET A 321 0.57 -26.41 31.59
CA MET A 321 1.43 -25.22 31.65
C MET A 321 2.55 -25.34 32.69
N ASN A 322 2.41 -26.21 33.70
CA ASN A 322 3.45 -26.49 34.68
C ASN A 322 4.71 -27.10 34.05
N GLN A 323 4.64 -27.56 32.79
CA GLN A 323 5.79 -28.08 32.04
C GLN A 323 6.70 -26.97 31.47
N PHE A 324 6.24 -25.71 31.47
CA PHE A 324 6.93 -24.60 30.80
C PHE A 324 7.58 -23.60 31.77
N GLY A 325 7.70 -23.95 33.05
CA GLY A 325 8.35 -23.12 34.08
C GLY A 325 7.41 -22.07 34.66
#